data_AF-A0A259RLJ7-F1
#
_entry.id   AF-A0A259RLJ7-F1
#
_cell.length_a   1.000
_cell.length_b   1.000
_cell.length_c   1.000
_cell.angle_alpha   90.00
_cell.angle_beta   90.00
_cell.angle_gamma   90.00
#
_symmetry.space_group_name_H-M   'P 1'
#
loop_
_entity.id
_entity.type
_entity.pdbx_description
1 polymer ?
#
loop_
_entity_poly.entity_id
_entity_poly.type
_entity_poly.pdbx_seq_one_letter_code
_entity_poly.pdbx_strand_id
1 'polypeptide(L)'
;MSSAATDPRSIPARLNLLLAVLALTMSGWLWIVLPLLLPALPALGWSLLIVVLATTFYWSLLHEGIHAVLLPDRRLNDVLSRLLAIGFPAPFAVLRFGHLKHHQFNRTAIDRSEVFDPASTTRSAAAWRYYPQLLIGLYASEVAALLLVWLPPTWLLRQAQRLPAEPGLPSLAQSLERQLLKPDTLRAMRLDSL
;
A
#
# COMPACT_ATOMS: atom_id res chain seq x y z
N MET A 1 40.81 -13.92 5.85
CA MET A 1 39.58 -13.23 5.39
C MET A 1 38.41 -13.86 6.15
N SER A 2 38.01 -13.24 7.26
CA SER A 2 36.96 -13.78 8.13
C SER A 2 35.60 -13.52 7.49
N SER A 3 34.88 -14.58 7.14
CA SER A 3 33.46 -14.53 6.81
C SER A 3 32.72 -13.97 8.02
N ALA A 4 32.36 -12.69 7.97
CA ALA A 4 31.44 -12.11 8.93
C ALA A 4 30.09 -12.76 8.69
N ALA A 5 29.72 -13.75 9.51
CA ALA A 5 28.37 -14.25 9.60
C ALA A 5 27.46 -13.05 9.86
N THR A 6 26.65 -12.67 8.88
CA THR A 6 25.64 -11.63 9.02
C THR A 6 24.68 -12.05 10.13
N ASP A 7 24.51 -11.22 11.17
CA ASP A 7 23.47 -11.45 12.19
C ASP A 7 22.14 -11.66 11.45
N PRO A 8 21.45 -12.79 11.62
CA PRO A 8 20.18 -13.06 10.94
C PRO A 8 19.09 -12.04 11.28
N ARG A 9 19.30 -11.18 12.29
CA ARG A 9 18.43 -10.07 12.67
C ARG A 9 18.81 -8.73 12.04
N SER A 10 19.92 -8.66 11.31
CA SER A 10 20.36 -7.42 10.65
C SER A 10 19.60 -7.20 9.33
N ILE A 11 19.14 -5.98 9.10
CA ILE A 11 18.46 -5.60 7.85
C ILE A 11 19.44 -5.79 6.69
N PRO A 12 19.12 -6.59 5.65
CA PRO A 12 20.01 -6.86 4.53
C PRO A 12 20.00 -5.70 3.51
N ALA A 13 20.49 -4.53 3.93
CA ALA A 13 20.33 -3.26 3.23
C ALA A 13 20.79 -3.29 1.75
N ARG A 14 21.89 -3.99 1.44
CA ARG A 14 22.39 -4.11 0.06
C ARG A 14 21.42 -4.88 -0.84
N LEU A 15 20.88 -5.98 -0.32
CA LEU A 15 19.89 -6.77 -1.04
C LEU A 15 18.60 -5.96 -1.22
N ASN A 16 18.12 -5.31 -0.15
CA ASN A 16 16.91 -4.49 -0.20
C ASN A 16 17.05 -3.35 -1.22
N LEU A 17 18.21 -2.68 -1.30
CA LEU A 17 18.49 -1.68 -2.33
C LEU A 17 18.47 -2.26 -3.74
N LEU A 18 19.12 -3.41 -3.96
CA LEU A 18 19.11 -4.08 -5.27
C LEU A 18 17.68 -4.42 -5.70
N LEU A 19 16.89 -5.00 -4.80
CA LEU A 19 15.50 -5.35 -5.05
C LEU A 19 14.62 -4.11 -5.29
N ALA A 20 14.86 -3.02 -4.56
CA ALA A 20 14.15 -1.76 -4.79
C ALA A 20 14.51 -1.13 -6.14
N VAL A 21 15.78 -1.17 -6.57
CA VAL A 21 16.19 -0.71 -7.90
C VAL A 21 15.53 -1.55 -9.00
N LEU A 22 15.45 -2.86 -8.83
CA LEU A 22 14.72 -3.74 -9.76
C LEU A 22 13.25 -3.35 -9.83
N ALA A 23 12.58 -3.18 -8.69
CA ALA A 23 11.18 -2.77 -8.61
C ALA A 23 10.93 -1.41 -9.30
N LEU A 24 11.76 -0.40 -9.02
CA LEU A 24 11.66 0.92 -9.67
C LEU A 24 11.93 0.85 -11.18
N THR A 25 12.84 -0.01 -11.62
CA THR A 25 13.11 -0.25 -13.04
C THR A 25 11.89 -0.87 -13.72
N MET A 26 11.22 -1.82 -13.06
CA MET A 26 9.97 -2.41 -13.55
C MET A 26 8.84 -1.37 -13.61
N SER A 27 8.72 -0.47 -12.63
CA SER A 27 7.78 0.65 -12.68
C SER A 27 8.10 1.59 -13.85
N GLY A 28 9.36 1.97 -14.05
CA GLY A 28 9.77 2.80 -15.19
C GLY A 28 9.50 2.12 -16.54
N TRP A 29 9.72 0.82 -16.63
CA TRP A 29 9.33 0.03 -17.79
C TRP A 29 7.82 0.09 -18.03
N LEU A 30 7.01 -0.21 -17.00
CA LEU A 30 5.55 -0.25 -17.10
C LEU A 30 4.94 1.10 -17.50
N TRP A 31 5.38 2.19 -16.85
CA TRP A 31 4.72 3.50 -16.96
C TRP A 31 5.29 4.40 -18.05
N ILE A 32 6.55 4.20 -18.44
CA ILE A 32 7.23 5.07 -19.40
C ILE A 32 7.61 4.31 -20.67
N VAL A 33 8.43 3.27 -20.54
CA VAL A 33 9.04 2.63 -21.72
C VAL A 33 8.03 1.83 -22.52
N LEU A 34 7.23 1.00 -21.85
CA LEU A 34 6.27 0.12 -22.51
C LEU A 34 5.22 0.91 -23.29
N PRO A 35 4.53 1.94 -22.76
CA PRO A 35 3.56 2.71 -23.53
C PRO A 35 4.13 3.40 -24.76
N LEU A 36 5.40 3.86 -24.69
CA LEU A 36 6.08 4.49 -25.83
C LEU A 36 6.43 3.49 -26.94
N LEU A 37 6.81 2.27 -26.58
CA LEU A 37 7.24 1.24 -27.54
C LEU A 37 6.09 0.36 -28.03
N LEU A 38 5.01 0.23 -27.28
CA LEU A 38 3.90 -0.68 -27.57
C LEU A 38 3.27 -0.48 -28.96
N PRO A 39 3.07 0.75 -29.48
CA PRO A 39 2.53 0.95 -30.82
C PRO A 39 3.43 0.40 -31.95
N ALA A 40 4.75 0.46 -31.76
CA ALA A 40 5.72 -0.03 -32.74
C ALA A 40 6.07 -1.51 -32.54
N LEU A 41 6.01 -2.00 -31.30
CA LEU A 41 6.44 -3.34 -30.89
C LEU A 41 5.37 -3.99 -29.99
N PRO A 42 4.20 -4.38 -30.53
CA PRO A 42 3.09 -4.88 -29.72
C PRO A 42 3.41 -6.17 -28.96
N ALA A 43 4.37 -6.97 -29.44
CA ALA A 43 4.87 -8.16 -28.73
C ALA A 43 5.46 -7.84 -27.34
N LEU A 44 5.92 -6.60 -27.10
CA LEU A 44 6.36 -6.17 -25.78
C LEU A 44 5.22 -6.15 -24.75
N GLY A 45 3.95 -6.17 -25.18
CA GLY A 45 2.80 -6.31 -24.30
C GLY A 45 2.85 -7.55 -23.41
N TRP A 46 3.54 -8.62 -23.83
CA TRP A 46 3.75 -9.82 -22.99
C TRP A 46 4.58 -9.54 -21.72
N SER A 47 5.36 -8.46 -21.70
CA SER A 47 6.07 -8.03 -20.49
C SER A 47 5.13 -7.64 -19.34
N LEU A 48 3.86 -7.31 -19.63
CA LEU A 48 2.85 -7.06 -18.59
C LEU A 48 2.63 -8.28 -17.69
N LEU A 49 2.72 -9.49 -18.24
CA LEU A 49 2.60 -10.72 -17.44
C LEU A 49 3.70 -10.80 -16.38
N ILE A 50 4.94 -10.45 -16.75
CA ILE A 50 6.07 -10.43 -15.82
C ILE A 50 5.83 -9.41 -14.72
N VAL A 51 5.35 -8.21 -15.06
CA VAL A 51 5.04 -7.15 -14.10
C VAL A 51 3.92 -7.58 -13.14
N VAL A 52 2.83 -8.17 -13.66
CA VAL A 52 1.71 -8.67 -12.85
C VAL A 52 2.19 -9.74 -11.86
N LEU A 53 2.98 -10.71 -12.33
CA LEU A 53 3.52 -11.77 -11.47
C LEU A 53 4.49 -11.24 -10.40
N ALA A 54 5.19 -10.13 -10.68
CA ALA A 54 6.08 -9.47 -9.75
C ALA A 54 5.36 -8.57 -8.73
N THR A 55 4.04 -8.40 -8.81
CA THR A 55 3.29 -7.53 -7.89
C THR A 55 3.47 -7.95 -6.43
N THR A 56 3.43 -9.25 -6.13
CA THR A 56 3.64 -9.76 -4.76
C THR A 56 5.04 -9.43 -4.25
N PHE A 57 6.05 -9.53 -5.11
CA PHE A 57 7.42 -9.12 -4.79
C PHE A 57 7.50 -7.63 -4.49
N TYR A 58 6.87 -6.79 -5.32
CA TYR A 58 6.83 -5.35 -5.12
C TYR A 58 6.17 -4.97 -3.79
N TRP A 59 5.01 -5.57 -3.51
CA TRP A 59 4.28 -5.33 -2.26
C TRP A 59 5.10 -5.79 -1.06
N SER A 60 5.86 -6.88 -1.17
CA SER A 60 6.75 -7.33 -0.09
C SER A 60 7.81 -6.27 0.26
N LEU A 61 8.40 -5.58 -0.72
CA LEU A 61 9.33 -4.47 -0.44
C LEU A 61 8.63 -3.26 0.20
N LEU A 62 7.44 -2.91 -0.30
CA LEU A 62 6.63 -1.84 0.29
C LEU A 62 6.26 -2.16 1.74
N HIS A 63 5.93 -3.42 2.03
CA HIS A 63 5.63 -3.91 3.38
C HIS A 63 6.79 -3.67 4.35
N GLU A 64 8.01 -4.04 3.95
CA GLU A 64 9.21 -3.74 4.76
C GLU A 64 9.39 -2.23 4.97
N GLY A 65 9.11 -1.43 3.94
CA GLY A 65 9.13 0.03 4.01
C GLY A 65 8.12 0.62 4.99
N ILE A 66 6.89 0.11 4.97
CA ILE A 66 5.77 0.49 5.86
C ILE A 66 6.14 0.26 7.33
N HIS A 67 6.79 -0.87 7.63
CA HIS A 67 7.27 -1.23 8.97
C HIS A 67 8.61 -0.60 9.35
N ALA A 68 9.21 0.20 8.47
CA ALA A 68 10.51 0.84 8.67
C ALA A 68 11.68 -0.13 8.88
N VAL A 69 11.66 -1.26 8.15
CA VAL A 69 12.70 -2.30 8.17
C VAL A 69 13.31 -2.55 6.78
N LEU A 70 12.97 -1.75 5.76
CA LEU A 70 13.58 -1.82 4.42
C LEU A 70 15.04 -1.34 4.45
N LEU A 71 15.35 -0.29 5.21
CA LEU A 71 16.71 0.22 5.41
C LEU A 71 16.99 0.54 6.89
N PRO A 72 18.24 0.42 7.35
CA PRO A 72 18.61 0.73 8.74
C PRO A 72 18.37 2.20 9.13
N ASP A 73 18.60 3.14 8.21
CA ASP A 73 18.31 4.55 8.43
C ASP A 73 16.85 4.85 8.12
N ARG A 74 16.14 5.42 9.09
CA ARG A 74 14.70 5.69 8.98
C ARG A 74 14.36 6.71 7.90
N ARG A 75 15.18 7.73 7.68
CA ARG A 75 14.92 8.74 6.65
C ARG A 75 15.10 8.13 5.27
N LEU A 76 16.17 7.36 5.06
CA LEU A 76 16.40 6.66 3.80
C LEU A 76 15.31 5.62 3.53
N ASN A 77 14.85 4.89 4.56
CA ASN A 77 13.71 3.99 4.45
C ASN A 77 12.47 4.73 3.95
N ASP A 78 12.08 5.83 4.60
CA ASP A 78 10.88 6.58 4.24
C ASP A 78 11.00 7.17 2.81
N VAL A 79 12.17 7.66 2.41
CA VAL A 79 12.41 8.17 1.04
C VAL A 79 12.29 7.05 0.01
N LEU A 80 12.97 5.92 0.21
CA LEU A 80 12.93 4.81 -0.74
C LEU A 80 11.54 4.19 -0.84
N SER A 81 10.85 4.04 0.30
CA SER A 81 9.48 3.52 0.34
C SER A 81 8.50 4.46 -0.36
N ARG A 82 8.73 5.77 -0.28
CA ARG A 82 7.96 6.77 -1.03
C ARG A 82 8.18 6.66 -2.54
N LEU A 83 9.42 6.48 -2.98
CA LEU A 83 9.72 6.24 -4.41
C LEU A 83 9.05 4.97 -4.93
N LEU A 84 9.11 3.88 -4.16
CA LEU A 84 8.42 2.63 -4.49
C LEU A 84 6.90 2.83 -4.55
N ALA A 85 6.32 3.57 -3.61
CA ALA A 85 4.88 3.82 -3.60
C ALA A 85 4.43 4.67 -4.81
N ILE A 86 5.22 5.66 -5.22
CA ILE A 86 4.94 6.43 -6.45
C ILE A 86 4.98 5.50 -7.68
N GLY A 87 5.94 4.57 -7.74
CA GLY A 87 5.99 3.55 -8.80
C GLY A 87 4.85 2.53 -8.75
N PHE A 88 4.24 2.34 -7.57
CA PHE A 88 3.05 1.54 -7.29
C PHE A 88 1.84 2.46 -7.05
N PRO A 89 1.41 3.17 -8.10
CA PRO A 89 0.75 4.49 -8.11
C PRO A 89 -0.15 4.79 -6.90
N ALA A 90 0.45 5.13 -5.75
CA ALA A 90 -0.25 5.40 -4.51
C ALA A 90 0.61 6.25 -3.56
N PRO A 91 0.00 7.12 -2.73
CA PRO A 91 0.75 7.88 -1.74
C PRO A 91 1.25 6.96 -0.63
N PHE A 92 2.54 7.00 -0.32
CA PHE A 92 3.14 6.11 0.69
C PHE A 92 2.47 6.22 2.06
N ALA A 93 2.10 7.43 2.47
CA ALA A 93 1.42 7.63 3.74
C ALA A 93 0.06 6.92 3.80
N VAL A 94 -0.67 6.84 2.67
CA VAL A 94 -1.94 6.09 2.60
C VAL A 94 -1.68 4.60 2.72
N LEU A 95 -0.73 4.04 1.96
CA LEU A 95 -0.37 2.63 2.04
C LEU A 95 0.03 2.24 3.47
N ARG A 96 0.92 3.04 4.07
CA ARG A 96 1.37 2.85 5.46
C ARG A 96 0.23 2.93 6.45
N PHE A 97 -0.65 3.92 6.31
CA PHE A 97 -1.81 4.06 7.18
C PHE A 97 -2.76 2.87 7.05
N GLY A 98 -3.18 2.53 5.83
CA GLY A 98 -4.09 1.43 5.56
C GLY A 98 -3.57 0.10 6.10
N HIS A 99 -2.31 -0.22 5.82
CA HIS A 99 -1.66 -1.45 6.29
C HIS A 99 -1.58 -1.54 7.82
N LEU A 100 -1.16 -0.46 8.49
CA LEU A 100 -1.09 -0.44 9.95
C LEU A 100 -2.47 -0.43 10.60
N LYS A 101 -3.47 0.21 9.98
CA LYS A 101 -4.85 0.15 10.44
C LYS A 101 -5.45 -1.24 10.27
N HIS A 102 -5.15 -1.94 9.17
CA HIS A 102 -5.54 -3.33 8.98
C HIS A 102 -5.02 -4.20 10.13
N HIS A 103 -3.71 -4.13 10.45
CA HIS A 103 -3.18 -4.87 11.59
C HIS A 103 -3.82 -4.48 12.94
N GLN A 104 -4.11 -3.19 13.15
CA GLN A 104 -4.70 -2.72 14.40
C GLN A 104 -6.16 -3.13 14.58
N PHE A 105 -6.94 -3.10 13.49
CA PHE A 105 -8.38 -3.39 13.49
C PHE A 105 -8.71 -4.79 13.01
N ASN A 106 -7.70 -5.63 12.76
CA ASN A 106 -7.89 -7.00 12.29
C ASN A 106 -8.83 -7.76 13.23
N ARG A 107 -9.85 -8.40 12.65
CA ARG A 107 -10.93 -9.14 13.34
C ARG A 107 -11.80 -8.30 14.28
N THR A 108 -11.89 -7.00 14.01
CA THR A 108 -12.85 -6.11 14.69
C THR A 108 -14.06 -5.84 13.80
N ALA A 109 -15.07 -5.10 14.27
CA ALA A 109 -16.22 -4.72 13.44
C ALA A 109 -15.82 -3.77 12.30
N ILE A 110 -14.69 -3.06 12.42
CA ILE A 110 -14.14 -2.17 11.39
C ILE A 110 -13.50 -3.00 10.26
N ASP A 111 -12.73 -4.05 10.61
CA ASP A 111 -12.01 -4.87 9.65
C ASP A 111 -12.09 -6.36 9.98
N ARG A 112 -12.95 -7.05 9.23
CA ARG A 112 -13.23 -8.50 9.34
C ARG A 112 -13.59 -9.09 7.99
N SER A 113 -12.95 -8.60 6.93
CA SER A 113 -13.29 -8.91 5.55
C SER A 113 -13.28 -10.41 5.23
N GLU A 114 -12.47 -11.17 5.97
CA GLU A 114 -12.19 -12.60 5.86
C GLU A 114 -13.01 -13.48 6.82
N VAL A 115 -13.81 -12.89 7.71
CA VAL A 115 -14.61 -13.64 8.70
C VAL A 115 -15.99 -13.92 8.11
N PHE A 116 -16.29 -15.21 7.93
CA PHE A 116 -17.65 -15.67 7.61
C PHE A 116 -18.38 -16.09 8.90
N ASP A 117 -19.49 -15.41 9.19
CA ASP A 117 -20.39 -15.76 10.29
C ASP A 117 -21.75 -16.22 9.74
N PRO A 118 -22.07 -17.54 9.82
CA PRO A 118 -23.32 -18.10 9.31
C PRO A 118 -24.56 -17.64 10.09
N ALA A 119 -24.42 -17.08 11.30
CA ALA A 119 -25.53 -16.49 12.03
C ALA A 119 -25.92 -15.08 11.50
N SER A 120 -25.00 -14.41 10.81
CA SER A 120 -25.17 -13.04 10.31
C SER A 120 -25.55 -12.95 8.83
N THR A 121 -25.14 -13.92 8.01
CA THR A 121 -25.33 -13.86 6.55
C THR A 121 -25.25 -15.24 5.90
N THR A 122 -25.73 -15.35 4.66
CA THR A 122 -25.61 -16.58 3.87
C THR A 122 -24.24 -16.68 3.22
N ARG A 123 -23.79 -17.91 2.92
CA ARG A 123 -22.51 -18.16 2.26
C ARG A 123 -22.40 -17.46 0.90
N SER A 124 -23.49 -17.41 0.14
CA SER A 124 -23.52 -16.74 -1.17
C SER A 124 -23.38 -15.23 -1.04
N ALA A 125 -24.10 -14.60 -0.10
CA ALA A 125 -23.98 -13.16 0.15
C ALA A 125 -22.57 -12.79 0.65
N ALA A 126 -22.00 -13.59 1.55
CA ALA A 126 -20.61 -13.42 1.99
C ALA A 126 -19.62 -13.53 0.82
N ALA A 127 -19.78 -14.54 -0.06
CA ALA A 127 -18.92 -14.72 -1.22
C ALA A 127 -18.97 -13.52 -2.19
N TRP A 128 -20.18 -12.98 -2.46
CA TRP A 128 -20.35 -11.80 -3.31
C TRP A 128 -19.75 -10.52 -2.74
N ARG A 129 -19.53 -10.46 -1.43
CA ARG A 129 -18.77 -9.36 -0.80
C ARG A 129 -17.27 -9.63 -0.80
N TYR A 130 -16.88 -10.86 -0.47
CA TYR A 130 -15.49 -11.25 -0.28
C TYR A 130 -14.69 -11.26 -1.59
N TYR A 131 -15.17 -11.93 -2.64
CA TYR A 131 -14.38 -12.10 -3.86
C TYR A 131 -14.13 -10.79 -4.63
N PRO A 132 -15.09 -9.86 -4.77
CA PRO A 132 -14.80 -8.55 -5.35
C PRO A 132 -13.79 -7.76 -4.51
N GLN A 133 -13.91 -7.82 -3.17
CA GLN A 133 -12.95 -7.16 -2.29
C GLN A 133 -11.54 -7.75 -2.46
N LEU A 134 -11.44 -9.08 -2.56
CA LEU A 134 -10.18 -9.81 -2.73
C LEU A 134 -9.52 -9.55 -4.09
N LEU A 135 -10.31 -9.52 -5.17
CA LEU A 135 -9.77 -9.41 -6.52
C LEU A 135 -9.42 -7.98 -6.91
N ILE A 136 -10.25 -7.00 -6.53
CA ILE A 136 -10.07 -5.61 -6.97
C ILE A 136 -10.25 -4.58 -5.85
N GLY A 137 -10.89 -4.92 -4.73
CA GLY A 137 -11.24 -3.95 -3.69
C GLY A 137 -10.06 -3.21 -3.09
N LEU A 138 -8.95 -3.92 -2.78
CA LEU A 138 -7.72 -3.29 -2.29
C LEU A 138 -7.16 -2.31 -3.34
N TYR A 139 -6.96 -2.77 -4.57
CA TYR A 139 -6.42 -1.95 -5.65
C TYR A 139 -7.31 -0.73 -5.96
N ALA A 140 -8.63 -0.91 -5.98
CA ALA A 140 -9.59 0.17 -6.17
C ALA A 140 -9.48 1.21 -5.05
N SER A 141 -9.23 0.79 -3.80
CA SER A 141 -9.04 1.72 -2.68
C SER A 141 -7.72 2.49 -2.77
N GLU A 142 -6.65 1.85 -3.24
CA GLU A 142 -5.33 2.47 -3.48
C GLU A 142 -5.41 3.51 -4.59
N VAL A 143 -6.06 3.18 -5.72
CA VAL A 143 -6.28 4.13 -6.82
C VAL A 143 -7.23 5.25 -6.39
N ALA A 144 -8.30 4.94 -5.66
CA ALA A 144 -9.21 5.96 -5.14
C ALA A 144 -8.49 6.95 -4.23
N ALA A 145 -7.47 6.50 -3.49
CA ALA A 145 -6.68 7.38 -2.61
C ALA A 145 -6.01 8.54 -3.37
N LEU A 146 -5.62 8.34 -4.64
CA LEU A 146 -5.06 9.39 -5.49
C LEU A 146 -6.03 10.58 -5.65
N LEU A 147 -7.34 10.30 -5.62
CA LEU A 147 -8.40 11.31 -5.70
C LEU A 147 -8.84 11.79 -4.32
N LEU A 148 -8.97 10.88 -3.35
CA LEU A 148 -9.48 11.20 -2.02
C LEU A 148 -8.61 12.21 -1.26
N VAL A 149 -7.30 12.25 -1.52
CA VAL A 149 -6.38 13.24 -0.89
C VAL A 149 -6.69 14.70 -1.28
N TRP A 150 -7.46 14.90 -2.35
CA TRP A 150 -7.89 16.23 -2.80
C TRP A 150 -9.23 16.66 -2.21
N LEU A 151 -9.97 15.74 -1.58
CA LEU A 151 -11.24 16.09 -0.93
C LEU A 151 -11.02 16.93 0.34
N PRO A 152 -12.02 17.72 0.77
CA PRO A 152 -11.96 18.46 2.03
C PRO A 152 -11.74 17.51 3.22
N PRO A 153 -10.75 17.77 4.11
CA PRO A 153 -10.50 16.95 5.30
C PRO A 153 -11.75 16.74 6.17
N THR A 154 -12.61 17.76 6.27
CA THR A 154 -13.87 17.70 7.01
C THR A 154 -14.84 16.66 6.45
N TRP A 155 -14.87 16.48 5.13
CA TRP A 155 -15.71 15.46 4.51
C TRP A 155 -15.19 14.05 4.83
N LEU A 156 -13.87 13.84 4.72
CA LEU A 156 -13.23 12.56 5.05
C LEU A 156 -13.47 12.18 6.52
N LEU A 157 -13.32 13.14 7.44
CA LEU A 157 -13.58 12.93 8.86
C LEU A 157 -15.06 12.57 9.13
N ARG A 158 -16.01 13.26 8.48
CA ARG A 158 -17.43 12.95 8.59
C ARG A 158 -17.75 11.54 8.10
N GLN A 159 -17.13 11.07 7.02
CA GLN A 159 -17.32 9.69 6.57
C GLN A 159 -16.73 8.69 7.57
N ALA A 160 -15.51 8.95 8.06
CA ALA A 160 -14.85 8.08 9.02
C ALA A 160 -15.58 7.98 10.38
N GLN A 161 -16.32 9.02 10.78
CA GLN A 161 -17.15 9.02 11.99
C GLN A 161 -18.37 8.09 11.90
N ARG A 162 -18.77 7.67 10.69
CA ARG A 162 -19.88 6.72 10.49
C ARG A 162 -19.47 5.27 10.72
N LEU A 163 -18.17 4.99 10.80
CA LEU A 163 -17.66 3.65 11.00
C LEU A 163 -17.78 3.24 12.47
N PRO A 164 -17.92 1.94 12.75
CA PRO A 164 -17.98 1.43 14.12
C PRO A 164 -16.76 1.89 14.93
N ALA A 165 -16.97 2.08 16.23
CA ALA A 165 -15.89 2.28 17.18
C ALA A 165 -15.58 0.94 17.87
N GLU A 166 -14.30 0.71 18.15
CA GLU A 166 -13.84 -0.49 18.85
C GLU A 166 -13.37 -0.14 20.26
N PRO A 167 -13.90 -0.81 21.31
CA PRO A 167 -13.47 -0.57 22.67
C PRO A 167 -11.95 -0.71 22.84
N GLY A 168 -11.31 0.29 23.44
CA GLY A 168 -9.87 0.29 23.67
C GLY A 168 -9.00 0.69 22.47
N LEU A 169 -9.60 0.99 21.31
CA LEU A 169 -8.89 1.49 20.13
C LEU A 169 -9.32 2.94 19.79
N PRO A 170 -8.41 3.77 19.25
CA PRO A 170 -8.79 5.07 18.71
C PRO A 170 -9.73 4.89 17.51
N SER A 171 -10.69 5.79 17.32
CA SER A 171 -11.56 5.74 16.14
C SER A 171 -10.76 5.95 14.85
N LEU A 172 -11.30 5.49 13.71
CA LEU A 172 -10.64 5.73 12.42
C LEU A 172 -10.53 7.23 12.12
N ALA A 173 -11.55 8.01 12.45
CA ALA A 173 -11.53 9.46 12.29
C ALA A 173 -10.38 10.12 13.08
N GLN A 174 -10.18 9.74 14.34
CA GLN A 174 -9.07 10.23 15.16
C GLN A 174 -7.71 9.82 14.58
N SER A 175 -7.60 8.60 14.06
CA SER A 175 -6.37 8.11 13.43
C SER A 175 -6.06 8.88 12.13
N LEU A 176 -7.07 9.16 11.30
CA LEU A 176 -6.94 9.96 10.07
C LEU A 176 -6.46 11.38 10.39
N GLU A 177 -7.12 12.04 11.34
CA GLU A 177 -6.78 13.39 11.77
C GLU A 177 -5.31 13.50 12.22
N ARG A 178 -4.87 12.56 13.05
CA ARG A 178 -3.53 12.57 13.65
C ARG A 178 -2.41 12.13 12.72
N GLN A 179 -2.71 11.39 11.66
CA GLN A 179 -1.69 10.77 10.80
C GLN A 179 -1.70 11.31 9.38
N LEU A 180 -2.85 11.27 8.70
CA LEU A 180 -2.97 11.62 7.29
C LEU A 180 -3.32 13.09 7.04
N LEU A 181 -4.19 13.68 7.88
CA LEU A 181 -4.73 15.02 7.64
C LEU A 181 -3.87 16.14 8.24
N LYS A 182 -2.70 15.81 8.80
CA LYS A 182 -1.69 16.81 9.16
C LYS A 182 -1.26 17.59 7.91
N PRO A 183 -1.06 18.92 7.99
CA PRO A 183 -0.75 19.75 6.82
C PRO A 183 0.42 19.22 5.98
N ASP A 184 1.52 18.82 6.63
CA ASP A 184 2.71 18.33 5.94
C ASP A 184 2.48 16.96 5.28
N THR A 185 1.81 16.03 5.99
CA THR A 185 1.47 14.72 5.41
C THR A 185 0.52 14.87 4.23
N LEU A 186 -0.52 15.69 4.37
CA LEU A 186 -1.50 15.92 3.31
C LEU A 186 -0.86 16.56 2.08
N ARG A 187 0.06 17.52 2.29
CA ARG A 187 0.84 18.12 1.20
C ARG A 187 1.71 17.07 0.50
N ALA A 188 2.42 16.25 1.26
CA ALA A 188 3.25 15.19 0.70
C ALA A 188 2.42 14.18 -0.11
N MET A 189 1.29 13.72 0.43
CA MET A 189 0.39 12.81 -0.28
C MET A 189 -0.15 13.41 -1.58
N ARG A 190 -0.51 14.70 -1.59
CA ARG A 190 -0.96 15.37 -2.81
C ARG A 190 0.13 15.44 -3.87
N LEU A 191 1.38 15.67 -3.46
CA LEU A 191 2.53 15.63 -4.37
C LEU A 191 2.79 14.22 -4.92
N ASP A 192 2.56 13.19 -4.10
CA ASP A 192 2.70 11.78 -4.53
C ASP A 192 1.59 11.35 -5.52
N SER A 193 0.48 12.10 -5.55
CA SER A 193 -0.68 11.84 -6.43
C SER A 193 -0.70 12.66 -7.72
N LEU A 194 0.38 13.40 -8.04
CA LEU A 194 0.54 14.15 -9.29
C LEU A 194 1.27 13.31 -10.34
#